data_AF-A0A344TT93-F1
#
_entry.id   AF-A0A344TT93-F1
#
_cell.length_a   1.000
_cell.length_b   1.000
_cell.length_c   1.000
_cell.angle_alpha   90.00
_cell.angle_beta   90.00
_cell.angle_gamma   90.00
#
_symmetry.space_group_name_H-M   'P 1'
#
loop_
_entity.id
_entity.type
_entity.pdbx_description
1 polymer ?
#
loop_
_entity_poly.entity_id
_entity_poly.type
_entity_poly.pdbx_seq_one_letter_code
_entity_poly.pdbx_strand_id
1 'polypeptide(L)'
;MSGLIIKEKEGNALGGKLLLIIAILLLIFHFLWFCHVIIAESLPIRGFIYTFLTKLHRQFKLFNTSILSKIMIYFLIFLNLLGLKGKIVPNVKRQKIMADAPLWTALFMGSIFLLYLKEAFTPILIDTFYIIVTLVGSLLLVKPGQHMSRLLLPNLKMIF
;
A
#
# COMPACT_ATOMS: atom_id res chain seq x y z
N MET A 1 34.12 -0.11 15.10
CA MET A 1 33.48 0.13 13.78
C MET A 1 32.27 -0.78 13.49
N SER A 2 32.22 -2.01 14.01
CA SER A 2 31.08 -2.94 13.77
C SER A 2 29.73 -2.50 14.36
N GLY A 3 29.71 -1.82 15.53
CA GLY A 3 28.46 -1.41 16.20
C GLY A 3 27.66 -0.30 15.50
N LEU A 4 28.30 0.59 14.74
CA LEU A 4 27.62 1.66 13.99
C LEU A 4 26.84 1.10 12.79
N ILE A 5 27.43 0.12 12.10
CA ILE A 5 26.81 -0.52 10.92
C ILE A 5 25.56 -1.32 11.33
N ILE A 6 25.56 -1.95 12.51
CA ILE A 6 24.40 -2.69 13.02
C ILE A 6 23.23 -1.73 13.35
N LYS A 7 23.52 -0.63 14.05
CA LYS A 7 22.51 0.37 14.44
C LYS A 7 21.89 1.08 13.22
N GLU A 8 22.68 1.38 12.20
CA GLU A 8 22.22 1.95 10.93
C GLU A 8 21.31 0.96 10.16
N LYS A 9 21.65 -0.34 10.18
CA LYS A 9 20.88 -1.40 9.52
C LYS A 9 19.53 -1.64 10.19
N GLU A 10 19.47 -1.54 11.51
CA GLU A 10 18.22 -1.62 12.29
C GLU A 10 17.32 -0.39 12.05
N GLY A 11 17.90 0.82 12.01
CA GLY A 11 17.17 2.05 11.68
C GLY A 11 16.52 1.99 10.30
N ASN A 12 17.23 1.50 9.29
CA ASN A 12 16.70 1.36 7.93
C ASN A 12 15.61 0.29 7.82
N ALA A 13 15.73 -0.82 8.56
CA ALA A 13 14.71 -1.86 8.60
C ALA A 13 13.43 -1.39 9.31
N LEU A 14 13.56 -0.57 10.35
CA LEU A 14 12.43 0.05 11.05
C LEU A 14 11.74 1.11 10.16
N GLY A 15 12.51 1.95 9.48
CA GLY A 15 12.00 2.96 8.56
C GLY A 15 11.15 2.40 7.42
N GLY A 16 11.59 1.31 6.78
CA GLY A 16 10.80 0.64 5.74
C GLY A 16 9.45 0.12 6.26
N LYS A 17 9.43 -0.52 7.43
CA LYS A 17 8.18 -1.00 8.05
C LYS A 17 7.20 0.14 8.35
N LEU A 18 7.70 1.28 8.85
CA LEU A 18 6.86 2.45 9.10
C LEU A 18 6.25 3.00 7.81
N LEU A 19 7.02 3.11 6.73
CA LEU A 19 6.51 3.54 5.43
C LEU A 19 5.41 2.62 4.90
N LEU A 20 5.56 1.30 5.08
CA LEU A 20 4.54 0.32 4.72
C LEU A 20 3.25 0.52 5.53
N ILE A 21 3.37 0.70 6.85
CA ILE A 21 2.22 0.91 7.74
C ILE A 21 1.48 2.19 7.32
N ILE A 22 2.21 3.28 7.06
CA ILE A 22 1.62 4.54 6.61
C ILE A 22 0.95 4.37 5.23
N ALA A 23 1.55 3.60 4.31
CA ALA A 23 0.96 3.32 3.00
C ALA A 23 -0.36 2.54 3.12
N ILE A 24 -0.41 1.52 3.97
CA ILE A 24 -1.62 0.73 4.23
C ILE A 24 -2.69 1.61 4.90
N LEU A 25 -2.31 2.43 5.87
CA LEU A 25 -3.22 3.37 6.51
C LEU A 25 -3.82 4.36 5.52
N LEU A 26 -2.98 4.91 4.63
CA LEU A 26 -3.42 5.82 3.57
C LEU A 26 -4.34 5.10 2.57
N LEU A 27 -4.08 3.83 2.25
CA LEU A 27 -4.95 3.00 1.42
C LEU A 27 -6.32 2.75 2.07
N ILE A 28 -6.36 2.56 3.38
CA ILE A 28 -7.61 2.46 4.14
C ILE A 28 -8.38 3.79 4.01
N PHE A 29 -7.75 4.94 4.30
CA PHE A 29 -8.41 6.24 4.16
C PHE A 29 -8.90 6.52 2.73
N HIS A 30 -8.16 6.05 1.73
CA HIS A 30 -8.56 6.10 0.33
C HIS A 30 -9.89 5.36 0.09
N PHE A 31 -10.03 4.14 0.60
CA PHE A 31 -11.29 3.40 0.49
C PHE A 31 -12.43 4.08 1.25
N LEU A 32 -12.18 4.58 2.47
CA LEU A 32 -13.18 5.30 3.25
C LEU A 32 -13.68 6.59 2.56
N TRP A 33 -12.83 7.25 1.78
CA TRP A 33 -13.22 8.43 1.03
C TRP A 33 -13.98 8.10 -0.26
N PHE A 34 -13.46 7.20 -1.10
CA PHE A 34 -14.01 6.95 -2.44
C PHE A 34 -15.10 5.87 -2.50
N CYS A 35 -15.09 4.91 -1.56
CA CYS A 35 -16.09 3.83 -1.48
C CYS A 35 -17.12 4.10 -0.38
N HIS A 36 -17.69 5.31 -0.38
CA HIS A 36 -18.64 5.74 0.64
C HIS A 36 -19.88 4.84 0.74
N VAL A 37 -20.35 4.22 -0.35
CA VAL A 37 -21.63 3.49 -0.36
C VAL A 37 -21.58 2.25 0.55
N ILE A 38 -20.54 1.43 0.42
CA ILE A 38 -20.35 0.22 1.26
C ILE A 38 -20.08 0.59 2.72
N ILE A 39 -19.37 1.70 2.92
CA ILE A 39 -18.83 2.09 4.22
C ILE A 39 -19.88 2.87 5.04
N ALA A 40 -20.81 3.55 4.37
CA ALA A 40 -21.87 4.30 5.00
C ALA A 40 -22.90 3.43 5.72
N GLU A 41 -23.14 2.21 5.24
CA GLU A 41 -24.11 1.28 5.83
C GLU A 41 -23.52 0.44 6.97
N SER A 42 -22.19 0.29 7.04
CA SER A 42 -21.54 -0.73 7.88
C SER A 42 -20.87 -0.20 9.15
N LEU A 43 -20.64 1.10 9.31
CA LEU A 43 -19.85 1.64 10.43
C LEU A 43 -20.61 2.64 11.33
N PRO A 44 -20.81 2.34 12.63
CA PRO A 44 -21.46 3.27 13.57
C PRO A 44 -20.60 4.50 13.92
N ILE A 45 -19.28 4.46 13.66
CA ILE A 45 -18.32 5.53 13.98
C ILE A 45 -18.13 6.49 12.78
N ARG A 46 -19.03 6.43 11.79
CA ARG A 46 -18.95 7.16 10.52
C ARG A 46 -18.67 8.67 10.70
N GLY A 47 -19.41 9.33 11.59
CA GLY A 47 -19.28 10.79 11.79
C GLY A 47 -17.88 11.21 12.21
N PHE A 48 -17.25 10.46 13.12
CA PHE A 48 -15.88 10.73 13.57
C PHE A 48 -14.87 10.52 12.43
N ILE A 49 -15.01 9.42 11.71
CA ILE A 49 -14.15 9.06 10.58
C ILE A 49 -14.19 10.13 9.49
N TYR A 50 -15.38 10.52 9.03
CA TYR A 50 -15.52 11.53 7.97
C TYR A 50 -15.02 12.91 8.42
N THR A 51 -15.21 13.26 9.70
CA THR A 51 -14.65 14.50 10.26
C THR A 51 -13.12 14.49 10.21
N PHE A 52 -12.50 13.37 10.60
CA PHE A 52 -11.05 13.19 10.56
C PHE A 52 -10.52 13.21 9.11
N LEU A 53 -11.15 12.46 8.21
CA LEU A 53 -10.79 12.43 6.79
C LEU A 53 -10.92 13.81 6.13
N THR A 54 -11.96 14.57 6.46
CA THR A 54 -12.15 15.93 5.94
C THR A 54 -11.04 16.87 6.42
N LYS A 55 -10.61 16.77 7.69
CA LYS A 55 -9.47 17.54 8.21
C LYS A 55 -8.18 17.18 7.47
N LEU A 56 -7.92 15.90 7.25
CA LEU A 56 -6.77 15.42 6.47
C LEU A 56 -6.82 15.91 5.02
N HIS A 57 -7.99 15.82 4.38
CA HIS A 57 -8.19 16.34 3.03
C HIS A 57 -7.89 17.84 2.97
N ARG A 58 -8.39 18.63 3.92
CA ARG A 58 -8.19 20.09 3.94
C ARG A 58 -6.72 20.47 4.10
N GLN A 59 -5.97 19.71 4.91
CA GLN A 59 -4.56 19.97 5.17
C GLN A 59 -3.65 19.55 4.00
N PHE A 60 -3.85 18.34 3.46
CA PHE A 60 -2.90 17.74 2.52
C PHE A 60 -3.43 17.62 1.08
N LYS A 61 -4.72 17.90 0.85
CA LYS A 61 -5.43 17.74 -0.45
C LYS A 61 -5.29 16.35 -1.07
N LEU A 62 -4.96 15.33 -0.26
CA LEU A 62 -4.63 13.97 -0.73
C LEU A 62 -5.79 13.28 -1.45
N PHE A 63 -7.02 13.59 -1.05
CA PHE A 63 -8.23 12.97 -1.60
C PHE A 63 -8.93 13.82 -2.67
N ASN A 64 -8.23 14.79 -3.27
CA ASN A 64 -8.80 15.63 -4.33
C ASN A 64 -9.12 14.83 -5.59
N THR A 65 -8.28 13.84 -5.92
CA THR A 65 -8.55 12.86 -6.97
C THR A 65 -8.18 11.47 -6.51
N SER A 66 -8.87 10.46 -7.03
CA SER A 66 -8.57 9.04 -6.78
C SER A 66 -7.19 8.66 -7.32
N ILE A 67 -6.71 9.39 -8.33
CA ILE A 67 -5.38 9.25 -8.92
C ILE A 67 -4.30 9.75 -7.96
N LEU A 68 -4.45 10.97 -7.40
CA LEU A 68 -3.42 11.58 -6.54
C LEU A 68 -3.15 10.74 -5.28
N SER A 69 -4.22 10.32 -4.62
CA SER A 69 -4.17 9.44 -3.44
C SER A 69 -3.50 8.10 -3.76
N LYS A 70 -3.83 7.47 -4.89
CA LYS A 70 -3.15 6.25 -5.35
C LYS A 70 -1.68 6.46 -5.68
N ILE A 71 -1.30 7.57 -6.32
CA ILE A 71 0.10 7.90 -6.58
C ILE A 71 0.87 8.02 -5.28
N MET A 72 0.31 8.67 -4.27
CA MET A 72 0.94 8.79 -2.95
C MET A 72 1.14 7.42 -2.30
N ILE A 73 0.11 6.57 -2.27
CA ILE A 73 0.22 5.20 -1.74
C ILE A 73 1.29 4.41 -2.49
N TYR A 74 1.27 4.46 -3.82
CA TYR A 74 2.27 3.82 -4.68
C TYR A 74 3.68 4.32 -4.37
N PHE A 75 3.86 5.63 -4.21
CA PHE A 75 5.12 6.25 -3.87
C PHE A 75 5.64 5.79 -2.50
N LEU A 76 4.80 5.70 -1.48
CA LEU A 76 5.22 5.16 -0.17
C LEU A 76 5.63 3.68 -0.25
N ILE A 77 4.89 2.85 -1.00
CA ILE A 77 5.25 1.44 -1.23
C ILE A 77 6.58 1.35 -1.98
N PHE A 78 6.79 2.22 -2.98
CA PHE A 78 8.03 2.30 -3.73
C PHE A 78 9.22 2.76 -2.86
N LEU A 79 9.02 3.76 -2.00
CA LEU A 79 10.02 4.19 -1.03
C LEU A 79 10.37 3.07 -0.03
N ASN A 80 9.38 2.28 0.42
CA ASN A 80 9.64 1.10 1.25
C ASN A 80 10.54 0.08 0.52
N LEU A 81 10.31 -0.15 -0.78
CA LEU A 81 11.17 -1.01 -1.60
C LEU A 81 12.60 -0.44 -1.75
N LEU A 82 12.74 0.89 -1.84
CA LEU A 82 14.05 1.55 -1.88
C LEU A 82 14.78 1.50 -0.54
N GLY A 83 14.07 1.69 0.58
CA GLY A 83 14.64 1.61 1.94
C GLY A 83 15.20 0.24 2.28
N LEU A 84 14.68 -0.83 1.65
CA LEU A 84 15.19 -2.20 1.77
C LEU A 84 16.54 -2.43 1.04
N LYS A 85 17.03 -1.48 0.23
CA LYS A 85 18.31 -1.59 -0.51
C LYS A 85 19.57 -1.66 0.38
N GLY A 86 19.47 -1.51 1.71
CA GLY A 86 20.57 -1.82 2.64
C GLY A 86 20.92 -3.32 2.76
N LYS A 87 20.15 -4.21 2.11
CA LYS A 87 20.42 -5.65 2.01
C LYS A 87 20.18 -6.13 0.58
N ILE A 88 21.00 -5.65 -0.36
CA ILE A 88 21.06 -6.23 -1.71
C ILE A 88 21.72 -7.61 -1.60
N VAL A 89 20.89 -8.64 -1.43
CA VAL A 89 21.31 -10.01 -1.73
C VAL A 89 21.27 -10.13 -3.27
N PRO A 90 22.40 -10.37 -3.97
CA PRO A 90 22.46 -10.17 -5.42
C PRO A 90 21.69 -11.18 -6.28
N ASN A 91 21.12 -12.24 -5.71
CA ASN A 91 20.93 -13.46 -6.48
C ASN A 91 19.49 -14.02 -6.57
N VAL A 92 18.45 -13.25 -6.23
CA VAL A 92 17.07 -13.70 -6.45
C VAL A 92 16.32 -12.74 -7.37
N LYS A 93 16.36 -13.06 -8.68
CA LYS A 93 15.39 -12.70 -9.73
C LYS A 93 14.91 -11.23 -9.76
N ARG A 94 15.83 -10.25 -9.76
CA ARG A 94 15.49 -8.85 -10.11
C ARG A 94 14.71 -8.75 -11.42
N GLN A 95 15.06 -9.57 -12.42
CA GLN A 95 14.40 -9.58 -13.73
C GLN A 95 12.92 -10.01 -13.64
N LYS A 96 12.56 -11.00 -12.82
CA LYS A 96 11.17 -11.45 -12.72
C LYS A 96 10.30 -10.42 -11.98
N ILE A 97 10.83 -9.81 -10.93
CA ILE A 97 10.16 -8.72 -10.21
C ILE A 97 10.00 -7.48 -11.09
N MET A 98 11.00 -7.13 -11.90
CA MET A 98 10.90 -6.00 -12.83
C MET A 98 9.97 -6.28 -14.03
N ALA A 99 9.83 -7.53 -14.47
CA ALA A 99 8.89 -7.92 -15.51
C ALA A 99 7.44 -7.95 -15.02
N ASP A 100 7.21 -8.35 -13.77
CA ASP A 100 5.86 -8.43 -13.19
C ASP A 100 5.41 -7.09 -12.56
N ALA A 101 6.33 -6.16 -12.26
CA ALA A 101 6.00 -4.85 -11.68
C ALA A 101 5.06 -3.99 -12.55
N PRO A 102 5.23 -3.88 -13.88
CA PRO A 102 4.27 -3.20 -14.75
C PRO A 102 2.87 -3.78 -14.64
N LEU A 103 2.75 -5.11 -14.53
CA LEU A 103 1.45 -5.78 -14.40
C LEU A 103 0.76 -5.42 -13.08
N TRP A 104 1.50 -5.41 -11.96
CA TRP A 104 0.95 -5.03 -10.66
C TRP A 104 0.58 -3.56 -10.58
N THR A 105 1.42 -2.68 -11.17
CA THR A 105 1.13 -1.24 -11.28
C THR A 105 -0.09 -1.00 -12.16
N ALA A 106 -0.20 -1.71 -13.30
CA ALA A 106 -1.36 -1.64 -14.17
C ALA A 106 -2.63 -2.13 -13.46
N LEU A 107 -2.56 -3.16 -12.62
CA LEU A 107 -3.70 -3.65 -11.84
C LEU A 107 -4.11 -2.65 -10.75
N PHE A 108 -3.14 -2.07 -10.03
CA PHE A 108 -3.38 -1.08 -8.99
C PHE A 108 -3.89 0.26 -9.54
N MET A 109 -3.33 0.74 -10.64
CA MET A 109 -3.75 2.00 -11.26
C MET A 109 -4.99 1.83 -12.14
N GLY A 110 -5.08 0.72 -12.86
CA GLY A 110 -6.20 0.38 -13.75
C GLY A 110 -7.50 0.13 -13.01
N SER A 111 -7.48 -0.23 -11.72
CA SER A 111 -8.72 -0.27 -10.93
C SER A 111 -9.42 1.08 -10.82
N ILE A 112 -8.78 2.22 -11.12
CA ILE A 112 -9.47 3.52 -11.21
C ILE A 112 -10.58 3.48 -12.29
N PHE A 113 -10.40 2.73 -13.38
CA PHE A 113 -11.42 2.57 -14.41
C PHE A 113 -12.74 2.02 -13.87
N LEU A 114 -12.69 1.18 -12.81
CA LEU A 114 -13.90 0.68 -12.15
C LEU A 114 -14.74 1.81 -11.57
N LEU A 115 -14.12 2.88 -11.04
CA LEU A 115 -14.87 4.01 -10.47
C LEU A 115 -15.66 4.78 -11.53
N TYR A 116 -15.18 4.82 -12.78
CA TYR A 116 -15.91 5.46 -13.89
C TYR A 116 -17.11 4.61 -14.36
N LEU A 117 -17.07 3.29 -14.14
CA LEU A 117 -18.18 2.38 -14.46
C LEU A 117 -19.31 2.45 -13.44
N LYS A 118 -19.17 3.23 -12.37
CA LYS A 118 -20.18 3.38 -11.30
C LYS A 118 -21.50 3.97 -11.80
N GLU A 119 -21.48 4.75 -12.88
CA GLU A 119 -22.70 5.30 -13.49
C GLU A 119 -23.47 4.26 -14.31
N ALA A 120 -22.80 3.21 -14.80
CA ALA A 120 -23.39 2.18 -15.65
C ALA A 120 -23.86 0.92 -14.88
N PHE A 121 -23.37 0.71 -13.65
CA PHE A 121 -23.61 -0.49 -12.86
C PHE A 121 -24.02 -0.17 -11.41
N THR A 122 -24.45 -1.18 -10.64
CA THR A 122 -24.81 -0.99 -9.24
C THR A 122 -23.61 -0.46 -8.42
N PRO A 123 -23.75 0.68 -7.73
CA PRO A 123 -22.66 1.32 -6.97
C PRO A 123 -21.97 0.41 -5.95
N ILE A 124 -22.75 -0.47 -5.29
CA ILE A 124 -22.23 -1.40 -4.28
C ILE A 124 -21.30 -2.46 -4.90
N LEU A 125 -21.64 -2.94 -6.10
CA LEU A 125 -20.89 -3.98 -6.80
C LEU A 125 -19.55 -3.41 -7.25
N ILE A 126 -19.58 -2.23 -7.85
CA ILE A 126 -18.40 -1.52 -8.33
C ILE A 126 -17.46 -1.16 -7.17
N ASP A 127 -17.98 -0.63 -6.06
CA ASP A 127 -17.16 -0.30 -4.89
C ASP A 127 -16.50 -1.57 -4.31
N THR A 128 -17.19 -2.72 -4.33
CA THR A 128 -16.65 -4.01 -3.84
C THR A 128 -15.52 -4.50 -4.73
N PHE A 129 -15.74 -4.55 -6.04
CA PHE A 129 -14.71 -4.93 -7.01
C PHE A 129 -13.52 -3.98 -6.97
N TYR A 130 -13.77 -2.68 -6.82
CA TYR A 130 -12.72 -1.69 -6.68
C TYR A 130 -11.81 -1.95 -5.49
N ILE A 131 -12.39 -2.20 -4.31
CA ILE A 131 -11.64 -2.53 -3.09
C ILE A 131 -10.83 -3.80 -3.30
N ILE A 132 -11.44 -4.88 -3.80
CA ILE A 132 -10.78 -6.17 -4.01
C ILE A 132 -9.60 -6.03 -4.98
N VAL A 133 -9.81 -5.44 -6.16
CA VAL A 133 -8.76 -5.30 -7.17
C VAL A 133 -7.65 -4.37 -6.67
N THR A 134 -7.99 -3.26 -6.01
CA THR A 134 -7.00 -2.35 -5.45
C THR A 134 -6.19 -3.01 -4.32
N LEU A 135 -6.83 -3.83 -3.47
CA LEU A 135 -6.17 -4.57 -2.40
C LEU A 135 -5.27 -5.68 -2.94
N VAL A 136 -5.73 -6.43 -3.94
CA VAL A 136 -4.91 -7.44 -4.62
C VAL A 136 -3.70 -6.78 -5.28
N GLY A 137 -3.90 -5.66 -5.99
CA GLY A 137 -2.82 -4.88 -6.60
C GLY A 137 -1.80 -4.36 -5.59
N SER A 138 -2.26 -3.81 -4.46
CA SER A 138 -1.36 -3.32 -3.42
C SER A 138 -0.58 -4.45 -2.74
N LEU A 139 -1.21 -5.60 -2.48
CA LEU A 139 -0.53 -6.79 -1.96
C LEU A 139 0.53 -7.31 -2.93
N LEU A 140 0.23 -7.35 -4.23
CA LEU A 140 1.21 -7.75 -5.26
C LEU A 140 2.40 -6.79 -5.34
N LEU A 141 2.18 -5.48 -5.15
CA LEU A 141 3.26 -4.48 -5.08
C LEU A 141 4.12 -4.64 -3.81
N VAL A 142 3.55 -5.12 -2.70
CA VAL A 142 4.27 -5.32 -1.43
C VAL A 142 5.02 -6.66 -1.36
N LYS A 143 4.48 -7.72 -1.96
CA LYS A 143 5.09 -9.08 -2.02
C LYS A 143 6.58 -9.12 -2.42
N PRO A 144 7.07 -8.40 -3.46
CA PRO A 144 8.50 -8.40 -3.79
C PRO A 144 9.38 -7.86 -2.64
N GLY A 145 8.89 -6.92 -1.84
CA GLY A 145 9.59 -6.38 -0.66
C GLY A 145 9.63 -7.36 0.51
N GLN A 146 8.55 -8.11 0.74
CA GLN A 146 8.47 -9.09 1.83
C GLN A 146 9.29 -10.37 1.55
N HIS A 147 9.45 -10.77 0.28
CA HIS A 147 10.34 -11.88 -0.07
C HIS A 147 11.81 -11.60 0.25
N MET A 148 12.26 -10.34 0.16
CA MET A 148 13.60 -9.97 0.64
C MET A 148 13.70 -10.05 2.16
N SER A 149 12.68 -9.61 2.91
CA SER A 149 12.69 -9.68 4.38
C SER A 149 12.71 -11.12 4.92
N ARG A 150 12.03 -12.06 4.25
CA ARG A 150 12.01 -13.49 4.62
C ARG A 150 13.34 -14.22 4.36
N LEU A 151 14.12 -13.82 3.35
CA LEU A 151 15.46 -14.37 3.09
C LEU A 151 16.54 -13.86 4.08
N LEU A 152 16.18 -12.87 4.89
CA LEU A 152 17.09 -12.18 5.80
C LEU A 152 16.98 -12.64 7.26
N LEU A 153 16.01 -13.51 7.55
CA LEU A 153 15.83 -14.21 8.82
C LEU A 153 15.55 -15.71 8.55
N PRO A 154 16.54 -16.51 8.14
CA PRO A 154 16.41 -17.97 8.19
C PRO A 154 16.39 -18.50 9.64
N ASN A 155 16.80 -17.70 10.62
CA ASN A 155 17.03 -18.12 12.01
C ASN A 155 15.97 -17.66 13.02
N LEU A 156 14.69 -17.72 12.63
CA LEU A 156 13.59 -17.74 13.62
C LEU A 156 12.70 -18.97 13.39
N LYS A 157 13.39 -20.09 13.15
CA LYS A 157 12.86 -21.45 13.19
C LYS A 157 13.51 -22.17 14.37
N MET A 158 13.25 -21.69 15.58
CA MET A 158 13.44 -22.44 16.83
C MET A 158 12.61 -21.75 17.91
N ILE A 159 11.89 -22.54 18.70
CA ILE A 159 10.86 -22.16 19.69
C ILE A 159 9.46 -21.98 19.06
N PHE A 160 8.91 -23.06 18.52
CA PHE A 160 7.89 -23.89 19.19
C PHE A 160 8.02 -25.33 18.69
#